data_AF-A0A7X3ZJI1-F1
#
_entry.id   AF-A0A7X3ZJI1-F1
#
_cell.length_a   1.000
_cell.length_b   1.000
_cell.length_c   1.000
_cell.angle_alpha   90.00
_cell.angle_beta   90.00
_cell.angle_gamma   90.00
#
_symmetry.space_group_name_H-M   'P 1'
#
loop_
_entity.id
_entity.type
_entity.pdbx_description
1 polymer ?
#
loop_
_entity_poly.entity_id
_entity_poly.type
_entity_poly.pdbx_seq_one_letter_code
_entity_poly.pdbx_strand_id
1 'polypeptide(L)'
;MKLQDKHRAFAVKSYAKLMTNAEVTDAFMQEFPDDLPKPSIQKPEYPKTTKYFGKDLNETEQQLEKQEYMNDKYNECYRSYQTLYGDEAKAKFDQDSQKIVAQIETDYQAKIKQQLDSIHSKNLEKYQEQLDQHHQKLRTELSNQLRVYNVTHPRFPLKYQELFNQTTREYLSKLRTSSNETVAQELQTLYAYVKRRILQGENPDELTSDIKLAHTLLKTIATSTSS
;
A
#
# COMPACT_ATOMS: atom_id res chain seq x y z
N MET A 1 13.91 -29.45 -11.00
CA MET A 1 14.66 -28.17 -10.89
C MET A 1 14.58 -27.70 -9.45
N LYS A 2 15.70 -27.35 -8.81
CA LYS A 2 15.71 -26.93 -7.39
C LYS A 2 14.93 -25.62 -7.23
N LEU A 3 14.32 -25.37 -6.07
CA LEU A 3 13.53 -24.16 -5.80
C LEU A 3 14.31 -22.88 -6.11
N GLN A 4 15.57 -22.84 -5.68
CA GLN A 4 16.49 -21.74 -5.98
C GLN A 4 16.70 -21.50 -7.48
N ASP A 5 16.70 -22.56 -8.30
CA ASP A 5 16.80 -22.40 -9.76
C ASP A 5 15.50 -21.87 -10.36
N LYS A 6 14.34 -22.15 -9.75
CA LYS A 6 13.05 -21.56 -10.18
C LYS A 6 13.03 -20.06 -9.96
N HIS A 7 13.46 -19.60 -8.77
CA HIS A 7 13.58 -18.16 -8.47
C HIS A 7 14.55 -17.46 -9.42
N ARG A 8 15.68 -18.10 -9.71
CA ARG A 8 16.67 -17.60 -10.69
C ARG A 8 16.08 -17.48 -12.08
N ALA A 9 15.43 -18.52 -12.58
CA ALA A 9 14.80 -18.51 -13.89
C ALA A 9 13.67 -17.47 -13.98
N PHE A 10 12.91 -17.27 -12.90
CA PHE A 10 11.91 -16.20 -12.81
C PHE A 10 12.55 -14.83 -12.98
N ALA A 11 13.57 -14.49 -12.19
CA ALA A 11 14.23 -13.18 -12.24
C ALA A 11 14.78 -12.87 -13.65
N VAL A 12 15.41 -13.87 -14.27
CA VAL A 12 15.94 -13.80 -15.63
C VAL A 12 14.84 -13.51 -16.66
N LYS A 13 13.71 -14.22 -16.57
CA LYS A 13 12.56 -14.00 -17.45
C LYS A 13 11.96 -12.62 -17.27
N SER A 14 11.90 -12.10 -16.05
CA SER A 14 11.33 -10.79 -15.75
C SER A 14 12.23 -9.67 -16.28
N TYR A 15 13.55 -9.74 -16.08
CA TYR A 15 14.48 -8.79 -16.70
C TYR A 15 14.50 -8.88 -18.23
N ALA A 16 14.28 -10.06 -18.81
CA ALA A 16 14.17 -10.24 -20.27
C ALA A 16 12.95 -9.50 -20.86
N LYS A 17 11.91 -9.28 -20.04
CA LYS A 17 10.75 -8.44 -20.38
C LYS A 17 10.98 -6.95 -20.11
N LEU A 18 12.23 -6.55 -19.85
CA LEU A 18 12.64 -5.17 -19.57
C LEU A 18 12.06 -4.59 -18.27
N MET A 19 11.66 -5.45 -17.31
CA MET A 19 11.21 -5.00 -16.00
C MET A 19 12.38 -4.42 -15.19
N THR A 20 12.11 -3.34 -14.48
CA THR A 20 13.01 -2.75 -13.48
C THR A 20 13.16 -3.67 -12.27
N ASN A 21 14.22 -3.49 -11.47
CA ASN A 21 14.43 -4.31 -10.27
C ASN A 21 13.25 -4.21 -9.27
N ALA A 22 12.63 -3.04 -9.16
CA ALA A 22 11.44 -2.84 -8.33
C ALA A 22 10.27 -3.70 -8.83
N GLU A 23 9.98 -3.66 -10.13
CA GLU A 23 8.90 -4.46 -10.74
C GLU A 23 9.17 -5.96 -10.65
N VAL A 24 10.42 -6.40 -10.83
CA VAL A 24 10.78 -7.83 -10.64
C VAL A 24 10.57 -8.25 -9.19
N THR A 25 10.93 -7.40 -8.23
CA THR A 25 10.73 -7.67 -6.80
C THR A 25 9.25 -7.79 -6.45
N ASP A 26 8.42 -6.89 -6.97
CA ASP A 26 6.97 -6.92 -6.74
C ASP A 26 6.33 -8.16 -7.36
N ALA A 27 6.69 -8.49 -8.61
CA ALA A 27 6.23 -9.71 -9.26
C ALA A 27 6.69 -10.97 -8.51
N PHE A 28 7.90 -10.97 -7.94
CA PHE A 28 8.39 -12.08 -7.11
C PHE A 28 7.53 -12.27 -5.86
N MET A 29 7.22 -11.18 -5.16
CA MET A 29 6.39 -11.24 -3.95
C MET A 29 4.97 -11.75 -4.24
N GLN A 30 4.44 -11.51 -5.44
CA GLN A 30 3.14 -11.99 -5.87
C GLN A 30 3.16 -13.46 -6.31
N GLU A 31 4.20 -13.90 -7.03
CA GLU A 31 4.27 -15.25 -7.58
C GLU A 31 4.72 -16.29 -6.55
N PHE A 32 5.51 -15.89 -5.55
CA PHE A 32 6.05 -16.78 -4.52
C PHE A 32 5.68 -16.35 -3.09
N PRO A 33 4.37 -16.17 -2.76
CA PRO A 33 3.95 -15.68 -1.44
C PRO A 33 4.33 -16.65 -0.31
N ASP A 34 4.33 -17.95 -0.59
CA ASP A 34 4.66 -19.01 0.38
C ASP A 34 6.16 -19.06 0.72
N ASP A 35 7.02 -18.54 -0.16
CA ASP A 35 8.46 -18.50 0.04
C ASP A 35 8.90 -17.24 0.82
N LEU A 36 7.98 -16.31 1.07
CA LEU A 36 8.28 -15.10 1.83
C LEU A 36 8.28 -15.37 3.34
N PRO A 37 9.19 -14.75 4.11
CA PRO A 37 9.12 -14.75 5.56
C PRO A 37 7.76 -14.22 6.01
N LYS A 38 7.08 -14.99 6.86
CA LYS A 38 5.80 -14.55 7.44
C LYS A 38 6.08 -13.49 8.50
N PRO A 39 5.29 -12.40 8.55
CA PRO A 39 5.41 -11.44 9.62
C PRO A 39 5.12 -12.14 10.94
N SER A 40 6.00 -11.98 11.93
CA SER A 40 5.82 -12.46 13.31
C SER A 40 4.81 -11.61 14.11
N ILE A 41 3.98 -10.82 13.42
CA ILE A 41 3.03 -9.86 13.98
C ILE A 41 1.65 -10.52 13.99
N GLN A 42 1.02 -10.57 15.17
CA GLN A 42 -0.33 -11.09 15.32
C GLN A 42 -1.36 -10.00 14.99
N LYS A 43 -2.42 -10.38 14.27
CA LYS A 43 -3.55 -9.49 14.02
C LYS A 43 -4.20 -9.13 15.36
N PRO A 44 -4.43 -7.85 15.66
CA PRO A 44 -5.00 -7.45 16.93
C PRO A 44 -6.44 -7.97 17.05
N GLU A 45 -6.74 -8.59 18.18
CA GLU A 45 -8.10 -8.97 18.55
C GLU A 45 -8.90 -7.74 19.01
N TYR A 46 -10.23 -7.85 18.96
CA TYR A 46 -11.09 -6.84 19.55
C TYR A 46 -10.88 -6.82 21.07
N PRO A 47 -10.59 -5.65 21.67
CA PRO A 47 -10.32 -5.57 23.10
C PRO A 47 -11.53 -6.05 23.91
N LYS A 48 -11.29 -6.95 24.85
CA LYS A 48 -12.30 -7.40 25.81
C LYS A 48 -12.64 -6.24 26.75
N THR A 49 -13.88 -6.23 27.23
CA THR A 49 -14.38 -5.27 28.22
C THR A 49 -13.54 -5.25 29.50
N THR A 50 -12.78 -6.29 29.82
CA THR A 50 -11.89 -6.28 30.99
C THR A 50 -10.66 -5.37 30.86
N LYS A 51 -10.42 -4.73 29.71
CA LYS A 51 -9.33 -3.77 29.47
C LYS A 51 -9.89 -2.38 29.12
N TYR A 52 -10.58 -1.74 30.05
CA TYR A 52 -10.92 -0.32 29.90
C TYR A 52 -9.72 0.61 30.21
N PHE A 53 -9.65 1.74 29.50
CA PHE A 53 -8.72 2.86 29.75
C PHE A 53 -7.21 2.64 29.54
N GLY A 54 -6.79 1.54 28.92
CA GLY A 54 -5.34 1.29 28.74
C GLY A 54 -4.59 1.09 30.07
N LYS A 55 -5.33 0.87 31.15
CA LYS A 55 -4.86 0.35 32.43
C LYS A 55 -5.48 -1.04 32.58
N ASP A 56 -4.73 -2.00 33.10
CA ASP A 56 -5.31 -3.26 33.54
C ASP A 56 -6.10 -2.99 34.83
N LEU A 57 -7.28 -2.37 34.68
CA LEU A 57 -8.18 -2.12 35.80
C LEU A 57 -8.78 -3.45 36.24
N ASN A 58 -8.71 -3.74 37.54
CA ASN A 58 -9.40 -4.92 38.07
C ASN A 58 -10.93 -4.70 38.02
N GLU A 59 -11.71 -5.79 38.16
CA GLU A 59 -13.18 -5.72 38.11
C GLU A 59 -13.77 -4.72 39.11
N THR A 60 -13.10 -4.52 40.25
CA THR A 60 -13.50 -3.58 41.30
C THR A 60 -13.40 -2.13 40.83
N GLU A 61 -12.33 -1.76 40.14
CA GLU A 61 -12.12 -0.42 39.62
C GLU A 61 -13.10 -0.09 38.48
N GLN A 62 -13.46 -1.07 37.65
CA GLN A 62 -14.46 -0.90 36.61
C GLN A 62 -15.87 -0.67 37.20
N GLN A 63 -16.20 -1.36 38.29
CA GLN A 63 -17.46 -1.16 39.00
C GLN A 63 -17.51 0.22 39.67
N LEU A 64 -16.41 0.67 40.27
CA LEU A 64 -16.30 2.02 40.85
C LEU A 64 -16.51 3.10 39.79
N GLU A 65 -15.88 2.98 38.63
CA GLU A 65 -16.04 3.95 37.54
C GLU A 65 -17.47 3.96 36.98
N LYS A 66 -18.10 2.79 36.82
CA LYS A 66 -19.53 2.71 36.44
C LYS A 66 -20.37 3.44 37.49
N GLN A 67 -20.15 3.19 38.77
CA GLN A 67 -20.93 3.82 39.85
C GLN A 67 -20.74 5.34 39.89
N GLU A 68 -19.51 5.84 39.73
CA GLU A 68 -19.22 7.27 39.65
C GLU A 68 -19.95 7.91 38.46
N TYR A 69 -19.85 7.33 37.27
CA TYR A 69 -20.55 7.83 36.08
C TYR A 69 -22.07 7.85 36.27
N MET A 70 -22.63 6.76 36.82
CA MET A 70 -24.07 6.65 37.08
C MET A 70 -24.53 7.73 38.07
N ASN A 71 -23.81 7.92 39.17
CA ASN A 71 -24.14 8.92 40.18
C ASN A 71 -24.05 10.35 39.63
N ASP A 72 -22.99 10.66 38.89
CA ASP A 72 -22.80 11.98 38.31
C ASP A 72 -23.93 12.33 37.32
N LYS A 73 -24.25 11.41 36.41
CA LYS A 73 -25.32 11.62 35.42
C LYS A 73 -26.70 11.63 36.05
N TYR A 74 -26.94 10.81 37.06
CA TYR A 74 -28.20 10.82 37.79
C TYR A 74 -28.42 12.17 38.50
N ASN A 75 -27.38 12.70 39.16
CA ASN A 75 -27.43 14.02 39.79
C ASN A 75 -27.60 15.16 38.78
N GLU A 76 -26.97 15.07 37.61
CA GLU A 76 -27.13 16.04 36.51
C GLU A 76 -28.58 16.06 35.99
N CYS A 77 -29.18 14.88 35.78
CA CYS A 77 -30.59 14.76 35.40
C CYS A 77 -31.51 15.34 36.49
N TYR A 78 -31.24 15.06 37.77
CA TYR A 78 -32.05 15.60 38.86
C TYR A 78 -31.99 17.13 38.93
N ARG A 79 -30.80 17.74 38.80
CA ARG A 79 -30.65 19.20 38.73
C ARG A 79 -31.42 19.82 37.55
N SER A 80 -31.45 19.12 36.42
CA SER A 80 -32.24 19.54 35.26
C SER A 80 -33.74 19.54 35.56
N TYR A 81 -34.24 18.53 36.28
CA TYR A 81 -35.63 18.48 36.74
C TYR A 81 -35.94 19.58 37.76
N GLN A 82 -35.03 19.85 38.70
CA GLN A 82 -35.18 20.97 39.65
C GLN A 82 -35.33 22.31 38.94
N THR A 83 -34.58 22.50 37.85
CA THR A 83 -34.63 23.72 37.03
C THR A 83 -35.96 23.83 36.26
N LEU A 84 -36.51 22.72 35.77
CA LEU A 84 -37.71 22.70 34.93
C LEU A 84 -39.03 22.73 35.74
N TYR A 85 -39.06 22.08 36.90
CA TYR A 85 -40.30 21.80 37.63
C TYR A 85 -40.33 22.36 39.06
N GLY A 86 -39.24 22.97 39.55
CA GLY A 86 -39.18 23.58 40.89
C GLY A 86 -39.58 22.60 41.99
N ASP A 87 -40.65 22.92 42.72
CA ASP A 87 -41.13 22.12 43.86
C ASP A 87 -41.70 20.75 43.46
N GLU A 88 -42.20 20.61 42.21
CA GLU A 88 -42.70 19.32 41.69
C GLU A 88 -41.59 18.41 41.15
N ALA A 89 -40.35 18.89 41.08
CA ALA A 89 -39.24 18.19 40.45
C ALA A 89 -39.01 16.80 41.02
N LYS A 90 -39.11 16.64 42.34
CA LYS A 90 -38.90 15.34 42.99
C LYS A 90 -39.95 14.31 42.58
N ALA A 91 -41.23 14.67 42.61
CA ALA A 91 -42.31 13.76 42.25
C ALA A 91 -42.23 13.35 40.76
N LYS A 92 -41.92 14.31 39.87
CA LYS A 92 -41.72 14.05 38.44
C LYS A 92 -40.50 13.19 38.16
N PHE A 93 -39.39 13.46 38.86
CA PHE A 93 -38.16 12.70 38.70
C PHE A 93 -38.30 11.27 39.24
N ASP A 94 -38.97 11.07 40.37
CA ASP A 94 -39.26 9.73 40.91
C ASP A 94 -40.12 8.92 39.94
N GLN A 95 -41.10 9.56 39.29
CA GLN A 95 -41.96 8.93 38.27
C GLN A 95 -41.16 8.45 37.04
N ASP A 96 -40.16 9.22 36.59
CA ASP A 96 -39.34 8.89 35.42
C ASP A 96 -38.00 8.22 35.76
N SER A 97 -37.71 8.01 37.05
CA SER A 97 -36.43 7.52 37.58
C SER A 97 -35.92 6.25 36.87
N GLN A 98 -36.80 5.28 36.63
CA GLN A 98 -36.45 4.04 35.93
C GLN A 98 -36.00 4.30 34.48
N LYS A 99 -36.66 5.21 33.77
CA LYS A 99 -36.29 5.57 32.40
C LYS A 99 -34.97 6.34 32.37
N ILE A 100 -34.76 7.22 33.34
CA ILE A 100 -33.52 7.98 33.49
C ILE A 100 -32.34 7.04 33.73
N VAL A 101 -32.47 6.10 34.67
CA VAL A 101 -31.44 5.08 34.92
C VAL A 101 -31.15 4.25 33.67
N ALA A 102 -32.18 3.76 32.98
CA ALA A 102 -32.02 2.99 31.75
C ALA A 102 -31.32 3.79 30.63
N GLN A 103 -31.62 5.08 30.50
CA GLN A 103 -30.95 5.96 29.55
C GLN A 103 -29.47 6.14 29.90
N ILE A 104 -29.16 6.42 31.17
CA ILE A 104 -27.77 6.59 31.63
C ILE A 104 -26.97 5.29 31.42
N GLU A 105 -27.56 4.12 31.68
CA GLU A 105 -26.90 2.84 31.40
C GLU A 105 -26.64 2.65 29.91
N THR A 106 -27.59 3.02 29.05
CA THR A 106 -27.43 2.96 27.59
C THR A 106 -26.31 3.88 27.12
N ASP A 107 -26.26 5.11 27.63
CA ASP A 107 -25.22 6.09 27.32
C ASP A 107 -23.85 5.62 27.80
N TYR A 108 -23.77 5.00 28.98
CA TYR A 108 -22.54 4.42 29.51
C TYR A 108 -22.04 3.28 28.61
N GLN A 109 -22.92 2.37 28.19
CA GLN A 109 -22.57 1.29 27.25
C GLN A 109 -22.12 1.83 25.89
N ALA A 110 -22.76 2.89 25.39
CA ALA A 110 -22.36 3.54 24.15
C ALA A 110 -20.97 4.18 24.26
N LYS A 111 -20.69 4.88 25.36
CA LYS A 111 -19.37 5.48 25.66
C LYS A 111 -18.29 4.41 25.71
N ILE A 112 -18.56 3.32 26.41
CA ILE A 112 -17.71 2.13 26.49
C ILE A 112 -17.38 1.60 25.09
N LYS A 113 -18.41 1.42 24.26
CA LYS A 113 -18.26 0.84 22.93
C LYS A 113 -17.40 1.75 22.05
N GLN A 114 -17.68 3.05 22.07
CA GLN A 114 -16.92 4.05 21.31
C GLN A 114 -15.43 4.05 21.69
N GLN A 115 -15.12 3.87 22.98
CA GLN A 115 -13.73 3.76 23.43
C GLN A 115 -13.05 2.47 22.97
N LEU A 116 -13.75 1.33 23.06
CA LEU A 116 -13.22 0.04 22.57
C LEU A 116 -12.98 0.08 21.05
N ASP A 117 -13.91 0.67 20.30
CA ASP A 117 -13.76 0.90 18.85
C ASP A 117 -12.55 1.79 18.56
N SER A 118 -12.33 2.85 19.35
CA SER A 118 -11.17 3.74 19.21
C SER A 118 -9.84 3.01 19.47
N ILE A 119 -9.78 2.19 20.52
CA ILE A 119 -8.58 1.39 20.86
C ILE A 119 -8.32 0.36 19.77
N HIS A 120 -9.36 -0.37 19.33
CA HIS A 120 -9.24 -1.38 18.29
C HIS A 120 -8.75 -0.77 16.98
N SER A 121 -9.31 0.39 16.59
CA SER A 121 -8.89 1.12 15.39
C SER A 121 -7.42 1.52 15.45
N LYS A 122 -6.96 2.09 16.58
CA LYS A 122 -5.54 2.43 16.77
C LYS A 122 -4.62 1.22 16.73
N ASN A 123 -5.06 0.09 17.27
CA ASN A 123 -4.28 -1.15 17.23
C ASN A 123 -4.22 -1.73 15.82
N LEU A 124 -5.31 -1.63 15.04
CA LEU A 124 -5.34 -2.00 13.63
C LEU A 124 -4.43 -1.11 12.79
N GLU A 125 -4.41 0.21 13.03
CA GLU A 125 -3.50 1.14 12.37
C GLU A 125 -2.04 0.76 12.64
N LYS A 126 -1.66 0.56 13.90
CA LYS A 126 -0.31 0.11 14.26
C LYS A 126 0.06 -1.24 13.64
N TYR A 127 -0.88 -2.17 13.60
CA TYR A 127 -0.68 -3.47 12.95
C TYR A 127 -0.40 -3.30 11.45
N GLN A 128 -1.16 -2.44 10.78
CA GLN A 128 -0.96 -2.15 9.36
C GLN A 128 0.38 -1.47 9.10
N GLU A 129 0.77 -0.50 9.93
CA GLU A 129 2.10 0.14 9.84
C GLU A 129 3.24 -0.88 9.98
N GLN A 130 3.12 -1.82 10.92
CA GLN A 130 4.11 -2.87 11.11
C GLN A 130 4.16 -3.84 9.92
N LEU A 131 3.01 -4.19 9.33
CA LEU A 131 2.96 -4.97 8.10
C LEU A 131 3.64 -4.24 6.95
N ASP A 132 3.34 -2.96 6.75
CA ASP A 132 3.90 -2.17 5.67
C ASP A 132 5.43 -2.03 5.82
N GLN A 133 5.92 -1.81 7.04
CA GLN A 133 7.35 -1.82 7.35
C GLN A 133 8.00 -3.17 7.05
N HIS A 134 7.33 -4.27 7.40
CA HIS A 134 7.81 -5.61 7.10
C HIS A 134 7.87 -5.85 5.58
N HIS A 135 6.83 -5.48 4.84
CA HIS A 135 6.80 -5.57 3.37
C HIS A 135 7.91 -4.72 2.74
N GLN A 136 8.17 -3.51 3.25
CA GLN A 136 9.23 -2.64 2.75
C GLN A 136 10.63 -3.23 2.99
N LYS A 137 10.86 -3.83 4.16
CA LYS A 137 12.11 -4.56 4.46
C LYS A 137 12.30 -5.74 3.50
N LEU A 138 11.26 -6.57 3.34
CA LEU A 138 11.29 -7.69 2.39
C LEU A 138 11.60 -7.23 0.97
N ARG A 139 10.93 -6.16 0.48
CA ARG A 139 11.22 -5.58 -0.83
C ARG A 139 12.68 -5.19 -0.96
N THR A 140 13.26 -4.56 0.05
CA THR A 140 14.66 -4.12 0.03
C THR A 140 15.61 -5.32 0.00
N GLU A 141 15.38 -6.33 0.83
CA GLU A 141 16.18 -7.54 0.90
C GLU A 141 16.11 -8.33 -0.41
N LEU A 142 14.90 -8.56 -0.94
CA LEU A 142 14.69 -9.25 -2.20
C LEU A 142 15.31 -8.47 -3.37
N SER A 143 15.13 -7.16 -3.45
CA SER A 143 15.74 -6.32 -4.49
C SER A 143 17.26 -6.43 -4.50
N ASN A 144 17.88 -6.46 -3.31
CA ASN A 144 19.33 -6.66 -3.17
C ASN A 144 19.77 -8.06 -3.64
N GLN A 145 19.01 -9.10 -3.32
CA GLN A 145 19.29 -10.47 -3.77
C GLN A 145 19.11 -10.62 -5.28
N LEU A 146 18.03 -10.04 -5.82
CA LEU A 146 17.67 -10.13 -7.23
C LEU A 146 18.60 -9.32 -8.13
N ARG A 147 19.26 -8.28 -7.59
CA ARG A 147 20.28 -7.49 -8.30
C ARG A 147 21.41 -8.34 -8.88
N VAL A 148 21.79 -9.43 -8.23
CA VAL A 148 22.83 -10.35 -8.74
C VAL A 148 22.39 -11.04 -10.03
N TYR A 149 21.08 -11.21 -10.22
CA TYR A 149 20.47 -11.77 -11.42
C TYR A 149 20.12 -10.73 -12.48
N ASN A 150 20.47 -9.46 -12.26
CA ASN A 150 20.46 -8.49 -13.34
C ASN A 150 21.55 -8.90 -14.36
N VAL A 151 21.21 -8.93 -15.64
CA VAL A 151 22.14 -9.37 -16.70
C VAL A 151 23.33 -8.42 -16.84
N THR A 152 23.19 -7.17 -16.41
CA THR A 152 24.29 -6.20 -16.34
C THR A 152 25.23 -6.46 -15.15
N HIS A 153 24.87 -7.35 -14.23
CA HIS A 153 25.68 -7.65 -13.05
C HIS A 153 26.89 -8.53 -13.42
N PRO A 154 28.12 -8.22 -12.96
CA PRO A 154 29.34 -8.94 -13.35
C PRO A 154 29.34 -10.44 -13.02
N ARG A 155 28.54 -10.86 -12.04
CA ARG A 155 28.43 -12.27 -11.59
C ARG A 155 27.25 -13.02 -12.21
N PHE A 156 26.60 -12.47 -13.23
CA PHE A 156 25.44 -13.09 -13.84
C PHE A 156 25.80 -14.44 -14.49
N PRO A 157 25.20 -15.58 -14.10
CA PRO A 157 25.69 -16.90 -14.53
C PRO A 157 25.41 -17.20 -16.01
N LEU A 158 26.40 -17.80 -16.70
CA LEU A 158 26.33 -18.17 -18.13
C LEU A 158 25.10 -19.01 -18.49
N LYS A 159 24.77 -20.03 -17.68
CA LYS A 159 23.60 -20.90 -17.91
C LYS A 159 22.28 -20.12 -18.05
N TYR A 160 22.17 -18.96 -17.40
CA TYR A 160 20.98 -18.11 -17.47
C TYR A 160 21.06 -17.03 -18.56
N GLN A 161 22.24 -16.79 -19.16
CA GLN A 161 22.38 -15.88 -20.30
C GLN A 161 21.69 -16.42 -21.55
N GLU A 162 21.80 -17.72 -21.81
CA GLU A 162 21.09 -18.37 -22.93
C GLU A 162 19.57 -18.21 -22.76
N LEU A 163 19.06 -18.53 -21.57
CA LEU A 163 17.64 -18.36 -21.24
C LEU A 163 17.19 -16.90 -21.37
N PHE A 164 18.00 -15.94 -20.91
CA PHE A 164 17.71 -14.52 -21.08
C PHE A 164 17.60 -14.16 -22.56
N ASN A 165 18.62 -14.46 -23.36
CA ASN A 165 18.66 -14.12 -24.78
C ASN A 165 17.49 -14.73 -25.54
N GLN A 166 17.15 -15.98 -25.26
CA GLN A 166 15.97 -16.63 -25.84
C GLN A 166 14.68 -15.90 -25.45
N THR A 167 14.46 -15.68 -24.15
CA THR A 167 13.25 -15.04 -23.64
C THR A 167 13.09 -13.62 -24.16
N THR A 168 14.18 -12.84 -24.23
CA THR A 168 14.19 -11.48 -24.77
C THR A 168 13.84 -11.48 -26.26
N ARG A 169 14.40 -12.41 -27.04
CA ARG A 169 14.04 -12.54 -28.47
C ARG A 169 12.58 -12.88 -28.66
N GLU A 170 12.05 -13.82 -27.88
CA GLU A 170 10.62 -14.19 -27.89
C GLU A 170 9.72 -13.03 -27.47
N TYR A 171 10.13 -12.26 -26.46
CA TYR A 171 9.40 -11.09 -26.01
C TYR A 171 9.38 -9.98 -27.07
N LEU A 172 10.55 -9.65 -27.62
CA LEU A 172 10.68 -8.65 -28.68
C LEU A 172 9.99 -9.09 -29.97
N SER A 173 10.00 -10.38 -30.32
CA SER A 173 9.25 -10.87 -31.49
C SER A 173 7.75 -10.71 -31.27
N LYS A 174 7.23 -11.07 -30.09
CA LYS A 174 5.83 -10.83 -29.72
C LYS A 174 5.46 -9.35 -29.77
N LEU A 175 6.29 -8.49 -29.19
CA LEU A 175 6.09 -7.04 -29.19
C LEU A 175 6.04 -6.46 -30.61
N ARG A 176 6.95 -6.91 -31.48
CA ARG A 176 6.97 -6.56 -32.91
C ARG A 176 5.73 -7.06 -33.67
N THR A 177 5.21 -8.23 -33.30
CA THR A 177 3.96 -8.73 -33.89
C THR A 177 2.70 -8.06 -33.31
N SER A 178 2.79 -7.34 -32.19
CA SER A 178 1.64 -6.84 -31.45
C SER A 178 1.35 -5.33 -31.54
N SER A 179 2.23 -4.47 -32.11
CA SER A 179 1.82 -3.12 -32.54
C SER A 179 2.86 -2.39 -33.40
N ASN A 180 2.51 -2.03 -34.64
CA ASN A 180 3.21 -0.98 -35.39
C ASN A 180 2.93 0.43 -34.82
N GLU A 181 1.83 0.62 -34.09
CA GLU A 181 1.41 1.92 -33.56
C GLU A 181 2.26 2.45 -32.40
N THR A 182 2.66 1.60 -31.44
CA THR A 182 3.48 2.05 -30.29
C THR A 182 4.89 2.44 -30.73
N VAL A 183 5.46 1.71 -31.70
CA VAL A 183 6.77 2.04 -32.30
C VAL A 183 6.69 3.37 -33.06
N ALA A 184 5.58 3.63 -33.77
CA ALA A 184 5.36 4.92 -34.42
C ALA A 184 5.28 6.07 -33.41
N GLN A 185 4.61 5.89 -32.27
CA GLN A 185 4.51 6.90 -31.21
C GLN A 185 5.85 7.21 -30.52
N GLU A 186 6.65 6.19 -30.23
CA GLU A 186 7.98 6.36 -29.65
C GLU A 186 8.92 7.07 -30.63
N LEU A 187 8.90 6.68 -31.91
CA LEU A 187 9.67 7.35 -32.97
C LEU A 187 9.23 8.81 -33.17
N GLN A 188 7.93 9.11 -33.09
CA GLN A 188 7.40 10.48 -33.14
C GLN A 188 7.87 11.32 -31.95
N THR A 189 7.90 10.73 -30.74
CA THR A 189 8.38 11.41 -29.53
C THR A 189 9.87 11.72 -29.61
N LEU A 190 10.68 10.77 -30.07
CA LEU A 190 12.11 10.96 -30.36
C LEU A 190 12.34 12.03 -31.42
N TYR A 191 11.55 12.03 -32.50
CA TYR A 191 11.64 13.05 -33.54
C TYR A 191 11.34 14.46 -32.99
N ALA A 192 10.31 14.61 -32.15
CA ALA A 192 9.99 15.90 -31.53
C ALA A 192 11.11 16.43 -30.62
N TYR A 193 11.76 15.53 -29.88
CA TYR A 193 12.91 15.87 -29.03
C TYR A 193 14.12 16.33 -29.88
N VAL A 194 14.46 15.59 -30.93
CA VAL A 194 15.58 15.95 -31.84
C VAL A 194 15.28 17.26 -32.57
N LYS A 195 14.03 17.47 -33.04
CA LYS A 195 13.60 18.73 -33.67
C LYS A 195 13.81 19.94 -32.74
N ARG A 196 13.51 19.80 -31.45
CA ARG A 196 13.75 20.84 -30.46
C ARG A 196 15.24 21.15 -30.29
N ARG A 197 16.10 20.12 -30.27
CA ARG A 197 17.56 20.31 -30.22
C ARG A 197 18.10 21.03 -31.46
N ILE A 198 17.59 20.71 -32.65
CA ILE A 198 17.95 21.42 -33.89
C ILE A 198 17.58 22.91 -33.82
N LEU A 199 16.41 23.24 -33.27
CA LEU A 199 15.95 24.63 -33.15
C LEU A 199 16.68 25.44 -32.07
N GLN A 200 17.29 24.76 -31.10
CA GLN A 200 17.95 25.37 -29.94
C GLN A 200 19.47 25.26 -29.97
N GLY A 201 20.03 24.48 -30.90
CA GLY A 201 21.45 24.21 -31.00
C GLY A 201 22.20 25.35 -31.68
N GLU A 202 23.35 25.71 -31.13
CA GLU A 202 24.24 26.74 -31.69
C GLU A 202 25.49 26.13 -32.34
N ASN A 203 25.79 24.85 -32.07
CA ASN A 203 26.96 24.14 -32.58
C ASN A 203 26.69 23.47 -33.95
N PRO A 204 27.37 23.87 -35.05
CA PRO A 204 27.14 23.36 -36.40
C PRO A 204 27.29 21.83 -36.57
N ASP A 205 28.22 21.21 -35.85
CA ASP A 205 28.50 19.78 -35.98
C ASP A 205 27.41 18.93 -35.30
N GLU A 206 26.93 19.37 -34.15
CA GLU A 206 25.81 18.75 -33.42
C GLU A 206 24.49 18.92 -34.18
N LEU A 207 24.27 20.11 -34.75
CA LEU A 207 23.11 20.37 -35.63
C LEU A 207 23.10 19.43 -36.83
N THR A 208 24.25 19.22 -37.47
CA THR A 208 24.36 18.32 -38.64
C THR A 208 24.05 16.87 -38.26
N SER A 209 24.50 16.42 -37.08
CA SER A 209 24.20 15.09 -36.55
C SER A 209 22.70 14.93 -36.23
N ASP A 210 22.12 15.92 -35.54
CA ASP A 210 20.71 15.90 -35.15
C ASP A 210 19.77 15.99 -36.37
N ILE A 211 20.13 16.74 -37.41
CA ILE A 211 19.37 16.78 -38.68
C ILE A 211 19.37 15.40 -39.36
N LYS A 212 20.51 14.70 -39.41
CA LYS A 212 20.60 13.34 -39.98
C LYS A 212 19.76 12.35 -39.18
N LEU A 213 19.79 12.46 -37.84
CA LEU A 213 18.97 11.64 -36.96
C LEU A 213 17.47 11.91 -37.16
N ALA A 214 17.06 13.17 -37.21
CA ALA A 214 15.68 13.57 -37.47
C ALA A 214 15.15 13.05 -38.82
N HIS A 215 15.97 13.12 -39.87
CA HIS A 215 15.62 12.60 -41.20
C HIS A 215 15.46 11.07 -41.19
N THR A 216 16.33 10.36 -40.46
CA THR A 216 16.25 8.91 -40.31
C THR A 216 15.00 8.50 -39.54
N LEU A 217 14.66 9.21 -38.46
CA LEU A 217 13.46 8.99 -37.68
C LEU A 217 12.19 9.22 -38.53
N LEU A 218 12.10 10.34 -39.26
CA LEU A 218 10.98 10.62 -40.16
C LEU A 218 10.82 9.56 -41.25
N LYS A 219 11.91 9.17 -41.91
CA LYS A 219 11.87 8.13 -42.94
C LYS A 219 11.33 6.82 -42.37
N THR A 220 11.79 6.45 -41.18
CA THR A 220 11.37 5.22 -40.50
C THR A 220 9.89 5.29 -40.11
N ILE A 221 9.42 6.41 -39.54
CA ILE A 221 8.00 6.66 -39.22
C ILE A 221 7.15 6.50 -40.48
N ALA A 222 7.49 7.20 -41.56
CA ALA A 222 6.74 7.18 -42.81
C ALA A 222 6.66 5.78 -43.43
N THR A 223 7.76 5.01 -43.39
CA THR A 223 7.76 3.62 -43.87
C THR A 223 6.98 2.67 -42.96
N SER A 224 6.98 2.93 -41.65
CA SER A 224 6.27 2.09 -40.67
C SER A 224 4.76 2.32 -40.62
N THR A 225 4.28 3.49 -41.05
CA THR A 225 2.84 3.83 -41.08
C THR A 225 2.19 3.60 -42.46
N SER A 226 2.98 3.26 -43.48
CA SER A 226 2.50 3.03 -44.86
C SER A 226 2.36 1.54 -45.23
N SER A 227 2.50 0.64 -44.25
CA SER A 227 2.38 -0.82 -44.38
C SER A 227 1.20 -1.31 -43.54
#